data_AF-A0A4S3ZXP6-F1
#
_entry.id   AF-A0A4S3ZXP6-F1
#
_cell.length_a   1.000
_cell.length_b   1.000
_cell.length_c   1.000
_cell.angle_alpha   90.00
_cell.angle_beta   90.00
_cell.angle_gamma   90.00
#
_symmetry.space_group_name_H-M   'P 1'
#
loop_
_entity.id
_entity.type
_entity.pdbx_description
1 polymer ?
#
loop_
_entity_poly.entity_id
_entity_poly.type
_entity_poly.pdbx_seq_one_letter_code
_entity_poly.pdbx_strand_id
1 'polypeptide(L)'
;MNIAFTTVLLFIILAPGFLARIAYNSSKLSVADSNRNLVNELTWSIIPALTLHIIFVAIIQNATRYSVDFVQLGNLVLGTSQNADARFAQLNDYKYAIFFYNLILFKTSFVAGYLLRKMVRFFKLDRKFRYFRFSNKWHYIFSGECLDFPDVPDEYEEITNKIINVLCKVNGRTVLYTGEYFNYYVDGKGDLEAVHLKYPIRRYLENDKAGDEDYYVISSRYLMIPNSDIININFKYINFEEVDEAELSEEEKDNAIQLSE
;
A
#
# COMPACT_ATOMS: atom_id res chain seq x y z
N MET A 1 25.99 30.66 14.08
CA MET A 1 25.25 29.63 13.31
C MET A 1 24.09 29.14 14.17
N ASN A 2 22.85 29.50 13.84
CA ASN A 2 21.69 29.00 14.58
C ASN A 2 21.25 27.67 13.96
N ILE A 3 21.86 26.57 14.42
CA ILE A 3 21.64 25.21 13.91
C ILE A 3 20.13 24.89 13.88
N ALA A 4 19.37 25.32 14.89
CA ALA A 4 17.94 25.08 14.95
C ALA A 4 17.17 25.67 13.75
N PHE A 5 17.50 26.91 13.33
CA PHE A 5 16.84 27.53 12.19
C PHE A 5 17.17 26.81 10.88
N THR A 6 18.45 26.48 10.64
CA THR A 6 18.87 25.73 9.45
C THR A 6 18.17 24.37 9.40
N THR A 7 18.07 23.66 10.53
CA THR A 7 17.38 22.37 10.62
C THR A 7 15.90 22.49 10.25
N VAL A 8 15.18 23.47 10.81
CA VAL A 8 13.76 23.70 10.48
C VAL A 8 13.59 24.02 8.99
N LEU A 9 14.47 24.85 8.43
CA LEU A 9 14.44 25.20 7.00
C LEU A 9 14.66 23.96 6.12
N LEU A 10 15.62 23.10 6.46
CA LEU A 10 15.85 21.83 5.76
C LEU A 10 14.63 20.91 5.83
N PHE A 11 13.96 20.82 6.99
CA PHE A 11 12.71 20.06 7.11
C PHE A 11 11.61 20.62 6.20
N ILE A 12 11.47 21.94 6.10
CA ILE A 12 10.49 22.58 5.20
C ILE A 12 10.80 22.26 3.73
N ILE A 13 12.09 22.28 3.34
CA ILE A 13 12.53 21.94 1.98
C ILE A 13 12.30 20.45 1.66
N LEU A 14 12.47 19.55 2.64
CA LEU A 14 12.26 18.11 2.45
C LEU A 14 10.80 17.67 2.58
N ALA A 15 9.96 18.46 3.26
CA ALA A 15 8.57 18.15 3.55
C ALA A 15 7.72 17.78 2.30
N PRO A 16 7.85 18.44 1.13
CA PRO A 16 7.10 18.04 -0.04
C PRO A 16 7.40 16.59 -0.42
N GLY A 17 8.66 16.20 -0.53
CA GLY A 17 9.02 14.82 -0.88
C GLY A 17 8.49 13.79 0.11
N PHE A 18 8.54 14.12 1.41
CA PHE A 18 8.01 13.28 2.47
C PHE A 18 6.49 13.11 2.39
N LEU A 19 5.76 14.21 2.15
CA LEU A 19 4.30 14.20 1.99
C LEU A 19 3.85 13.41 0.75
N ALA A 20 4.53 13.56 -0.38
CA ALA A 20 4.27 12.74 -1.58
C ALA A 20 4.44 11.26 -1.27
N ARG A 21 5.50 10.89 -0.54
CA ARG A 21 5.78 9.50 -0.19
C ARG A 21 4.75 8.92 0.79
N ILE A 22 4.31 9.69 1.78
CA ILE A 22 3.21 9.30 2.67
C ILE A 22 1.95 9.05 1.84
N ALA A 23 1.58 9.98 0.96
CA ALA A 23 0.39 9.88 0.14
C ALA A 23 0.44 8.64 -0.78
N TYR A 24 1.59 8.40 -1.40
CA TYR A 24 1.84 7.22 -2.23
C TYR A 24 1.69 5.91 -1.45
N ASN A 25 2.09 5.87 -0.18
CA ASN A 25 2.05 4.67 0.66
C ASN A 25 0.85 4.59 1.63
N SER A 26 -0.21 5.36 1.39
CA SER A 26 -1.33 5.51 2.34
C SER A 26 -2.42 4.42 2.26
N SER A 27 -2.24 3.35 1.48
CA SER A 27 -3.27 2.31 1.27
C SER A 27 -2.84 0.97 1.86
N LYS A 28 -3.78 0.02 1.93
CA LYS A 28 -3.51 -1.38 2.32
C LYS A 28 -2.43 -2.08 1.49
N LEU A 29 -2.07 -1.52 0.34
CA LEU A 29 -0.98 -1.99 -0.52
C LEU A 29 0.40 -1.83 0.14
N SER A 30 0.55 -0.85 1.02
CA SER A 30 1.81 -0.55 1.69
C SER A 30 1.72 -0.90 3.18
N VAL A 31 2.82 -1.43 3.70
CA VAL A 31 2.96 -1.73 5.13
C VAL A 31 3.12 -0.44 5.92
N ALA A 32 2.26 -0.25 6.92
CA ALA A 32 2.35 0.85 7.88
C ALA A 32 3.38 0.50 8.97
N ASP A 33 4.66 0.51 8.61
CA ASP A 33 5.73 0.27 9.58
C ASP A 33 5.77 1.39 10.63
N SER A 34 5.56 1.03 11.91
CA SER A 34 5.61 1.94 13.04
C SER A 34 7.05 2.25 13.48
N ASN A 35 8.01 1.39 13.12
CA ASN A 35 9.44 1.53 13.43
C ASN A 35 10.25 2.12 12.27
N ARG A 36 9.58 2.87 11.38
CA ARG A 36 10.22 3.51 10.22
C ARG A 36 11.42 4.33 10.68
N ASN A 37 12.58 4.02 10.08
CA ASN A 37 13.78 4.83 10.26
C ASN A 37 13.55 6.20 9.61
N LEU A 38 13.33 7.23 10.43
CA LEU A 38 13.12 8.61 9.98
C LEU A 38 14.24 9.12 9.07
N VAL A 39 15.49 8.73 9.33
CA VAL A 39 16.64 9.11 8.50
C VAL A 39 16.53 8.51 7.10
N ASN A 40 16.15 7.23 7.02
CA ASN A 40 15.89 6.58 5.73
C ASN A 40 14.71 7.23 5.00
N GLU A 41 13.62 7.54 5.71
CA GLU A 41 12.47 8.24 5.14
C GLU A 41 12.83 9.61 4.56
N LEU A 42 13.60 10.40 5.31
CA LEU A 42 14.09 11.70 4.85
C LEU A 42 15.03 11.56 3.66
N THR A 43 15.94 10.58 3.68
CA THR A 43 16.90 10.33 2.59
C THR A 43 16.19 10.06 1.26
N TRP A 44 15.24 9.13 1.26
CA TRP A 44 14.43 8.83 0.07
C TRP A 44 13.46 9.95 -0.31
N SER A 45 13.17 10.87 0.60
CA SER A 45 12.33 12.06 0.33
C SER A 45 13.10 13.18 -0.37
N ILE A 46 14.45 13.14 -0.40
CA ILE A 46 15.28 14.16 -1.06
C ILE A 46 14.94 14.25 -2.55
N ILE A 47 14.91 13.10 -3.25
CA ILE A 47 14.65 13.06 -4.69
C ILE A 47 13.28 13.66 -5.04
N PRO A 48 12.15 13.18 -4.49
CA PRO A 48 10.84 13.76 -4.82
C PRO A 48 10.71 15.21 -4.36
N ALA A 49 11.33 15.61 -3.25
CA ALA A 49 11.33 17.00 -2.82
C ALA A 49 12.02 17.91 -3.85
N LEU A 50 13.23 17.55 -4.29
CA LEU A 50 13.96 18.30 -5.31
C LEU A 50 13.20 18.35 -6.63
N THR A 51 12.65 17.22 -7.10
CA THR A 51 11.85 17.18 -8.33
C THR A 51 10.67 18.14 -8.27
N LEU A 52 9.91 18.12 -7.16
CA LEU A 52 8.76 19.00 -6.99
C LEU A 52 9.15 20.47 -6.91
N HIS A 53 10.23 20.79 -6.19
CA HIS A 53 10.76 22.16 -6.13
C HIS A 53 11.19 22.65 -7.51
N ILE A 54 11.92 21.85 -8.29
CA ILE A 54 12.36 22.22 -9.65
C ILE A 54 11.16 22.52 -10.53
N ILE A 55 10.14 21.64 -10.52
CA ILE A 55 8.91 21.83 -11.29
C ILE A 55 8.20 23.12 -10.86
N PHE A 56 8.03 23.35 -9.56
CA PHE A 56 7.35 24.54 -9.06
C PHE A 56 8.09 25.83 -9.36
N VAL A 57 9.42 25.85 -9.21
CA VAL A 57 10.25 27.01 -9.55
C VAL A 57 10.16 27.29 -11.05
N ALA A 58 10.24 26.27 -11.89
CA ALA A 58 10.07 26.42 -13.34
C ALA A 58 8.68 26.99 -13.68
N ILE A 59 7.61 26.51 -13.04
CA ILE A 59 6.27 27.06 -13.23
C ILE A 59 6.22 28.53 -12.82
N ILE A 60 6.74 28.89 -11.64
CA ILE A 60 6.70 30.27 -11.14
C ILE A 60 7.49 31.22 -12.04
N GLN A 61 8.72 30.85 -12.42
CA GLN A 61 9.58 31.70 -13.24
C GLN A 61 9.03 31.89 -14.67
N ASN A 62 8.30 30.92 -15.20
CA ASN A 62 7.69 31.03 -16.54
C ASN A 62 6.29 31.68 -16.51
N ALA A 63 5.50 31.44 -15.46
CA ALA A 63 4.14 31.98 -15.34
C ALA A 63 4.08 33.37 -14.69
N THR A 64 5.13 33.77 -13.97
CA THR A 64 5.20 35.05 -13.26
C THR A 64 6.51 35.76 -13.57
N ARG A 65 6.60 37.06 -13.25
CA ARG A 65 7.86 37.83 -13.33
C ARG A 65 8.76 37.63 -12.11
N TYR A 66 8.42 36.72 -11.19
CA TYR A 66 9.15 36.51 -9.95
C TYR A 66 10.30 35.53 -10.16
N SER A 67 11.52 35.95 -9.85
CA SER A 67 12.72 35.11 -9.86
C SER A 67 13.05 34.65 -8.45
N VAL A 68 13.15 33.33 -8.26
CA VAL A 68 13.63 32.75 -7.00
C VAL A 68 15.12 33.04 -6.82
N ASP A 69 15.47 33.76 -5.75
CA ASP A 69 16.86 34.05 -5.37
C ASP A 69 17.48 32.87 -4.58
N PHE A 70 18.21 32.03 -5.31
CA PHE A 70 18.94 30.89 -4.72
C PHE A 70 20.12 31.32 -3.85
N VAL A 71 20.68 32.52 -4.05
CA VAL A 71 21.78 33.04 -3.22
C VAL A 71 21.25 33.38 -1.83
N GLN A 72 20.06 33.98 -1.73
CA GLN A 72 19.41 34.20 -0.45
C GLN A 72 19.09 32.89 0.27
N LEU A 73 18.54 31.89 -0.45
CA LEU A 73 18.25 30.58 0.13
C LEU A 73 19.53 29.89 0.64
N GLY A 74 20.59 29.86 -0.16
CA GLY A 74 21.88 29.27 0.24
C GLY A 74 22.47 29.96 1.46
N ASN A 75 22.38 31.29 1.54
CA ASN A 75 22.84 32.03 2.71
C ASN A 75 22.01 31.77 3.97
N LEU A 76 20.70 31.55 3.84
CA LEU A 76 19.82 31.17 4.96
C LEU A 76 20.16 29.76 5.49
N VAL A 77 20.49 28.83 4.59
CA VAL A 77 20.90 27.47 4.97
C VAL A 77 22.29 27.47 5.63
N LEU A 78 23.27 28.15 5.02
CA LEU A 78 24.66 28.18 5.49
C LEU A 78 24.88 29.11 6.71
N GLY A 79 23.93 30.02 6.98
CA GLY A 79 24.02 30.96 8.09
C GLY A 79 25.17 31.96 7.98
N THR A 80 25.62 32.26 6.76
CA THR A 80 26.82 33.06 6.44
C THR A 80 26.56 34.56 6.25
N SER A 81 25.39 35.07 6.65
CA SER A 81 25.03 36.46 6.36
C SER A 81 25.72 37.47 7.28
N GLN A 82 26.59 38.31 6.71
CA GLN A 82 27.15 39.49 7.39
C GLN A 82 26.09 40.57 7.72
N ASN A 83 24.89 40.50 7.11
CA ASN A 83 23.75 41.40 7.34
C ASN A 83 22.46 40.60 7.60
N ALA A 84 22.38 39.93 8.76
CA ALA A 84 21.24 39.09 9.11
C ALA A 84 19.92 39.90 9.20
N ASP A 85 19.94 41.08 9.81
CA ASP A 85 18.74 41.89 10.09
C ASP A 85 18.00 42.32 8.82
N ALA A 86 18.74 42.79 7.80
CA ALA A 86 18.15 43.20 6.52
C ALA A 86 17.48 42.02 5.77
N ARG A 87 17.99 40.80 5.96
CA ARG A 87 17.42 39.59 5.34
C ARG A 87 16.21 39.05 6.11
N PHE A 88 16.22 39.17 7.43
CA PHE A 88 15.03 38.88 8.24
C PHE A 88 13.90 39.90 8.00
N ALA A 89 14.23 41.16 7.70
CA ALA A 89 13.23 42.15 7.27
C ALA A 89 12.52 41.71 5.99
N GLN A 90 13.26 41.26 4.97
CA GLN A 90 12.67 40.72 3.74
C GLN A 90 11.81 39.47 3.98
N LEU A 91 12.24 38.55 4.87
CA LEU A 91 11.42 37.41 5.28
C LEU A 91 10.09 37.86 5.88
N ASN A 92 10.08 38.92 6.69
CA ASN A 92 8.86 39.49 7.25
C ASN A 92 7.98 40.15 6.19
N ASP A 93 8.56 40.84 5.21
CA ASP A 93 7.82 41.49 4.12
C ASP A 93 7.11 40.45 3.22
N TYR A 94 7.77 39.31 2.95
CA TYR A 94 7.25 38.26 2.08
C TYR A 94 6.64 37.05 2.83
N LYS A 95 6.40 37.15 4.14
CA LYS A 95 5.96 36.01 4.98
C LYS A 95 4.72 35.29 4.44
N TYR A 96 3.72 36.02 3.94
CA TYR A 96 2.51 35.41 3.39
C TYR A 96 2.78 34.72 2.06
N ALA A 97 3.59 35.32 1.18
CA ALA A 97 3.96 34.71 -0.10
C ALA A 97 4.74 33.40 0.12
N ILE A 98 5.70 33.41 1.06
CA ILE A 98 6.46 32.22 1.45
C ILE A 98 5.54 31.15 2.05
N PHE A 99 4.63 31.55 2.94
CA PHE A 99 3.67 30.63 3.54
C PHE A 99 2.76 29.98 2.48
N PHE A 100 2.14 30.77 1.60
CA PHE A 100 1.27 30.24 0.56
C PHE A 100 2.01 29.40 -0.48
N TYR A 101 3.25 29.77 -0.84
CA TYR A 101 4.11 28.94 -1.68
C TYR A 101 4.27 27.54 -1.08
N ASN A 102 4.70 27.45 0.19
CA ASN A 102 4.90 26.17 0.86
C ASN A 102 3.57 25.42 1.04
N LEU A 103 2.48 26.11 1.41
CA LEU A 103 1.17 25.49 1.57
C LEU A 103 0.66 24.87 0.26
N ILE A 104 0.77 25.59 -0.85
CA ILE A 104 0.37 25.08 -2.17
C ILE A 104 1.27 23.91 -2.54
N LEU A 105 2.59 24.03 -2.40
CA LEU A 105 3.55 22.98 -2.70
C LEU A 105 3.30 21.71 -1.87
N PHE A 106 2.99 21.83 -0.59
CA PHE A 106 2.70 20.69 0.28
C PHE A 106 1.40 19.99 -0.14
N LYS A 107 0.35 20.76 -0.46
CA LYS A 107 -0.92 20.23 -0.96
C LYS A 107 -0.74 19.53 -2.31
N THR A 108 -0.08 20.17 -3.27
CA THR A 108 0.16 19.58 -4.59
C THR A 108 1.05 18.36 -4.51
N SER A 109 2.05 18.36 -3.62
CA SER A 109 2.90 17.20 -3.37
C SER A 109 2.10 15.99 -2.87
N PHE A 110 1.25 16.19 -1.87
CA PHE A 110 0.39 15.12 -1.35
C PHE A 110 -0.52 14.56 -2.45
N VAL A 111 -1.18 15.46 -3.21
CA VAL A 111 -2.03 15.06 -4.34
C VAL A 111 -1.22 14.32 -5.42
N ALA A 112 -0.02 14.79 -5.75
CA ALA A 112 0.85 14.16 -6.74
C ALA A 112 1.24 12.74 -6.32
N GLY A 113 1.62 12.52 -5.06
CA GLY A 113 1.91 11.18 -4.54
C GLY A 113 0.71 10.23 -4.58
N TYR A 114 -0.47 10.75 -4.22
CA TYR A 114 -1.73 10.00 -4.31
C TYR A 114 -2.10 9.63 -5.76
N LEU A 115 -1.98 10.58 -6.69
CA LEU A 115 -2.24 10.37 -8.10
C LEU A 115 -1.24 9.41 -8.73
N LEU A 116 0.04 9.50 -8.38
CA LEU A 116 1.07 8.58 -8.86
C LEU A 116 0.75 7.14 -8.45
N ARG A 117 0.31 6.91 -7.20
CA ARG A 117 -0.18 5.60 -6.78
C ARG A 117 -1.36 5.13 -7.64
N LYS A 118 -2.36 6.01 -7.84
CA LYS A 118 -3.51 5.67 -8.69
C LYS A 118 -3.10 5.32 -10.11
N MET A 119 -2.17 6.06 -10.70
CA MET A 119 -1.63 5.77 -12.03
C MET A 119 -0.93 4.41 -12.07
N VAL A 120 -0.03 4.13 -11.11
CA VAL A 120 0.65 2.83 -11.02
C VAL A 120 -0.35 1.69 -10.97
N ARG A 121 -1.42 1.84 -10.18
CA ARG A 121 -2.48 0.83 -10.05
C ARG A 121 -3.39 0.73 -11.27
N PHE A 122 -3.76 1.86 -11.86
CA PHE A 122 -4.60 1.91 -13.05
C PHE A 122 -3.93 1.22 -14.24
N PHE A 123 -2.63 1.47 -14.44
CA PHE A 123 -1.84 0.83 -15.48
C PHE A 123 -1.26 -0.55 -15.09
N LYS A 124 -1.60 -1.06 -13.89
CA LYS A 124 -1.07 -2.30 -13.30
C LYS A 124 0.47 -2.39 -13.36
N LEU A 125 1.17 -1.26 -13.27
CA LEU A 125 2.64 -1.22 -13.39
C LEU A 125 3.32 -1.99 -12.25
N ASP A 126 2.70 -2.02 -11.08
CA ASP A 126 3.16 -2.78 -9.94
C ASP A 126 3.07 -4.29 -10.15
N ARG A 127 2.14 -4.77 -10.99
CA ARG A 127 2.05 -6.19 -11.32
C ARG A 127 3.07 -6.60 -12.40
N LYS A 128 3.26 -5.73 -13.40
CA LYS A 128 4.19 -5.94 -14.53
C LYS A 128 5.67 -5.78 -14.16
N PHE A 129 6.01 -4.80 -13.33
CA PHE A 129 7.39 -4.46 -13.01
C PHE A 129 7.65 -4.52 -11.51
N ARG A 130 8.66 -5.32 -11.12
CA ARG A 130 9.03 -5.52 -9.72
C ARG A 130 9.34 -4.22 -8.94
N TYR A 131 9.89 -3.21 -9.60
CA TYR A 131 10.24 -1.94 -8.96
C TYR A 131 9.04 -1.12 -8.49
N PHE A 132 7.86 -1.30 -9.09
CA PHE A 132 6.64 -0.60 -8.70
C PHE A 132 5.79 -1.39 -7.70
N ARG A 133 6.18 -2.63 -7.36
CA ARG A 133 5.48 -3.47 -6.36
C ARG A 133 5.45 -2.76 -5.02
N PHE A 134 4.26 -2.73 -4.41
CA PHE A 134 4.10 -2.19 -3.05
C PHE A 134 4.64 -3.18 -2.01
N SER A 135 4.88 -2.69 -0.79
CA SER A 135 5.55 -3.49 0.25
C SER A 135 4.67 -4.59 0.84
N ASN A 136 3.34 -4.48 0.80
CA ASN A 136 2.43 -5.50 1.33
C ASN A 136 2.28 -6.66 0.35
N LYS A 137 3.15 -7.65 0.46
CA LYS A 137 3.14 -8.87 -0.39
C LYS A 137 1.85 -9.67 -0.21
N TRP A 138 1.33 -9.74 1.02
CA TRP A 138 0.09 -10.45 1.34
C TRP A 138 -1.10 -9.89 0.61
N HIS A 139 -1.11 -8.58 0.31
CA HIS A 139 -2.17 -7.99 -0.48
C HIS A 139 -2.32 -8.69 -1.83
N TYR A 140 -1.22 -8.86 -2.56
CA TYR A 140 -1.23 -9.50 -3.88
C TYR A 140 -1.70 -10.95 -3.84
N ILE A 141 -1.36 -11.68 -2.78
CA ILE A 141 -1.78 -13.07 -2.59
C ILE A 141 -3.28 -13.11 -2.26
N PHE A 142 -3.71 -12.40 -1.21
CA PHE A 142 -5.12 -12.42 -0.80
C PHE A 142 -6.08 -11.77 -1.82
N SER A 143 -5.58 -10.92 -2.72
CA SER A 143 -6.35 -10.41 -3.85
C SER A 143 -6.25 -11.29 -5.10
N GLY A 144 -5.29 -12.23 -5.14
CA GLY A 144 -4.93 -13.03 -6.32
C GLY A 144 -4.23 -12.25 -7.43
N GLU A 145 -3.86 -10.99 -7.19
CA GLU A 145 -3.11 -10.17 -8.14
C GLU A 145 -1.67 -10.67 -8.37
N CYS A 146 -1.19 -11.58 -7.54
CA CYS A 146 0.09 -12.26 -7.77
C CYS A 146 0.09 -13.10 -9.04
N LEU A 147 -1.08 -13.53 -9.53
CA LEU A 147 -1.20 -14.29 -10.79
C LEU A 147 -0.85 -13.43 -12.02
N ASP A 148 -0.99 -12.10 -11.94
CA ASP A 148 -0.59 -11.17 -13.00
C ASP A 148 0.95 -10.97 -13.07
N PHE A 149 1.72 -11.62 -12.19
CA PHE A 149 3.17 -11.43 -12.14
C PHE A 149 3.87 -12.24 -13.24
N PRO A 150 4.84 -11.65 -13.97
CA PRO A 150 5.50 -12.32 -15.10
C PRO A 150 6.33 -13.54 -14.70
N ASP A 151 6.59 -13.72 -13.40
CA ASP A 151 7.30 -14.84 -12.80
C ASP A 151 6.38 -15.98 -12.32
N VAL A 152 5.05 -15.85 -12.48
CA VAL A 152 4.05 -16.84 -12.09
C VAL A 152 3.51 -17.54 -13.36
N PRO A 153 3.39 -18.89 -13.37
CA PRO A 153 3.00 -19.64 -14.57
C PRO A 153 1.50 -19.56 -14.91
N ASP A 154 0.66 -19.12 -13.96
CA ASP A 154 -0.77 -18.98 -14.12
C ASP A 154 -1.15 -17.58 -14.60
N GLU A 155 -2.31 -17.47 -15.28
CA GLU A 155 -2.85 -16.17 -15.71
C GLU A 155 -3.87 -15.64 -14.70
N TYR A 156 -3.93 -14.32 -14.56
CA TYR A 156 -4.96 -13.68 -13.75
C TYR A 156 -6.29 -13.67 -14.49
N GLU A 157 -7.29 -14.29 -13.87
CA GLU A 157 -8.70 -14.15 -14.24
C GLU A 157 -9.43 -13.22 -13.26
N GLU A 158 -10.65 -12.79 -13.60
CA GLU A 158 -11.46 -12.02 -12.67
C GLU A 158 -11.89 -12.89 -11.49
N ILE A 159 -11.28 -12.67 -10.32
CA ILE A 159 -11.54 -13.49 -9.13
C ILE A 159 -12.81 -12.98 -8.44
N THR A 160 -13.90 -13.71 -8.65
CA THR A 160 -15.20 -13.44 -8.02
C THR A 160 -15.23 -13.89 -6.56
N ASN A 161 -14.60 -15.03 -6.24
CA ASN A 161 -14.57 -15.55 -4.86
C ASN A 161 -13.24 -16.24 -4.51
N LYS A 162 -12.98 -16.36 -3.21
CA LYS A 162 -11.76 -16.94 -2.65
C LYS A 162 -12.11 -17.85 -1.49
N ILE A 163 -11.74 -19.12 -1.61
CA ILE A 163 -11.81 -20.08 -0.52
C ILE A 163 -10.39 -20.31 -0.01
N ILE A 164 -10.22 -20.29 1.30
CA ILE A 164 -8.92 -20.51 1.92
C ILE A 164 -9.00 -21.62 2.95
N ASN A 165 -7.95 -22.44 2.94
CA ASN A 165 -7.72 -23.57 3.80
C ASN A 165 -6.55 -23.23 4.72
N VAL A 166 -6.81 -23.14 6.02
CA VAL A 166 -5.82 -22.72 7.02
C VAL A 166 -5.56 -23.89 7.96
N LEU A 167 -4.37 -24.49 7.85
CA LEU A 167 -3.94 -25.55 8.75
C LEU A 167 -3.37 -24.95 10.02
N CYS A 168 -3.92 -25.32 11.17
CA CYS A 168 -3.56 -24.76 12.46
C CYS A 168 -3.13 -25.83 13.46
N LYS A 169 -2.33 -25.43 14.45
CA LYS A 169 -2.02 -26.23 15.63
C LYS A 169 -2.72 -25.65 16.86
N VAL A 170 -3.79 -26.30 17.31
CA VAL A 170 -4.60 -25.84 18.45
C VAL A 170 -4.52 -26.88 19.57
N ASN A 171 -4.00 -26.50 20.73
CA ASN A 171 -3.85 -27.39 21.90
C ASN A 171 -3.15 -28.72 21.57
N GLY A 172 -2.12 -28.66 20.72
CA GLY A 172 -1.37 -29.84 20.27
C GLY A 172 -2.00 -30.62 19.11
N ARG A 173 -3.24 -30.31 18.74
CA ARG A 173 -3.96 -30.97 17.64
C ARG A 173 -3.84 -30.21 16.34
N THR A 174 -3.80 -30.95 15.24
CA THR A 174 -3.82 -30.38 13.90
C THR A 174 -5.26 -30.24 13.41
N VAL A 175 -5.68 -29.00 13.15
CA VAL A 175 -7.04 -28.65 12.72
C VAL A 175 -6.96 -27.90 11.41
N LEU A 176 -7.72 -28.35 10.40
CA LEU A 176 -7.90 -27.63 9.15
C LEU A 176 -9.17 -26.77 9.25
N TYR A 177 -9.03 -25.47 9.07
CA TYR A 177 -10.16 -24.55 8.91
C TYR A 177 -10.34 -24.20 7.44
N THR A 178 -11.55 -24.33 6.93
CA THR A 178 -11.91 -23.97 5.56
C THR A 178 -13.02 -22.92 5.60
N GLY A 179 -12.95 -21.90 4.75
CA GLY A 179 -14.01 -20.91 4.63
C GLY A 179 -13.75 -19.91 3.52
N GLU A 180 -14.70 -19.00 3.34
CA GLU A 180 -14.54 -17.85 2.44
C GLU A 180 -13.51 -16.89 3.03
N TYR A 181 -12.58 -16.41 2.21
CA TYR A 181 -11.68 -15.33 2.61
C TYR A 181 -12.48 -14.05 2.86
N PHE A 182 -12.31 -13.46 4.05
CA PHE A 182 -12.94 -12.20 4.41
C PHE A 182 -11.94 -11.05 4.49
N ASN A 183 -10.87 -11.22 5.27
CA ASN A 183 -9.86 -10.18 5.48
C ASN A 183 -8.57 -10.77 6.06
N TYR A 184 -7.51 -9.96 6.14
CA TYR A 184 -6.27 -10.30 6.84
C TYR A 184 -5.70 -9.06 7.54
N TYR A 185 -4.84 -9.29 8.52
CA TYR A 185 -4.03 -8.25 9.15
C TYR A 185 -2.54 -8.53 8.92
N VAL A 186 -1.78 -7.45 8.75
CA VAL A 186 -0.33 -7.48 8.66
C VAL A 186 0.25 -6.61 9.74
N ASP A 187 1.38 -7.05 10.29
CA ASP A 187 2.09 -6.31 11.31
C ASP A 187 2.90 -5.14 10.69
N GLY A 188 3.60 -4.38 11.54
CA GLY A 188 4.46 -3.28 11.10
C GLY A 188 5.66 -3.71 10.23
N LYS A 189 6.05 -4.98 10.25
CA LYS A 189 7.13 -5.53 9.40
C LYS A 189 6.62 -5.99 8.04
N GLY A 190 5.31 -6.14 7.90
CA GLY A 190 4.65 -6.63 6.69
C GLY A 190 4.42 -8.14 6.71
N ASP A 191 4.61 -8.78 7.86
CA ASP A 191 4.30 -10.19 8.06
C ASP A 191 2.82 -10.36 8.37
N LEU A 192 2.29 -11.55 8.08
CA LEU A 192 0.90 -11.88 8.36
C LEU A 192 0.70 -11.96 9.88
N GLU A 193 -0.28 -11.23 10.40
CA GLU A 193 -0.62 -11.25 11.81
C GLU A 193 -1.82 -12.17 12.07
N ALA A 194 -2.85 -12.09 11.22
CA ALA A 194 -4.04 -12.93 11.33
C ALA A 194 -4.80 -13.03 10.01
N VAL A 195 -5.55 -14.11 9.86
CA VAL A 195 -6.46 -14.36 8.73
C VAL A 195 -7.89 -14.48 9.23
N HIS A 196 -8.82 -13.85 8.52
CA HIS A 196 -10.23 -13.87 8.87
C HIS A 196 -11.00 -14.67 7.82
N LEU A 197 -11.69 -15.70 8.29
CA LEU A 197 -12.57 -16.55 7.51
C LEU A 197 -14.03 -16.14 7.74
N LYS A 198 -14.85 -16.31 6.71
CA LYS A 198 -16.31 -16.24 6.79
C LYS A 198 -16.89 -17.63 6.55
N TYR A 199 -17.93 -17.96 7.31
CA TYR A 199 -18.57 -19.29 7.34
C TYR A 199 -17.57 -20.45 7.50
N PRO A 200 -16.77 -20.44 8.57
CA PRO A 200 -15.71 -21.42 8.75
C PRO A 200 -16.26 -22.79 9.13
N ILE A 201 -15.73 -23.81 8.48
CA ILE A 201 -15.86 -25.22 8.87
C ILE A 201 -14.51 -25.72 9.35
N ARG A 202 -14.49 -26.69 10.28
CA ARG A 202 -13.24 -27.28 10.80
C ARG A 202 -13.20 -28.78 10.60
N ARG A 203 -12.01 -29.32 10.39
CA ARG A 203 -11.73 -30.76 10.30
C ARG A 203 -10.51 -31.11 11.15
N TYR A 204 -10.58 -32.21 11.89
CA TYR A 204 -9.44 -32.73 12.67
C TYR A 204 -8.66 -33.74 11.84
N LEU A 205 -7.35 -33.57 11.71
CA LEU A 205 -6.52 -34.46 10.87
C LEU A 205 -5.97 -35.70 11.60
N GLU A 206 -6.10 -35.77 12.93
CA GLU A 206 -5.50 -36.85 13.74
C GLU A 206 -6.07 -38.24 13.44
N ASN A 207 -7.27 -38.32 12.87
CA ASN A 207 -7.96 -39.57 12.53
C ASN A 207 -8.40 -39.60 11.06
N ASP A 208 -7.62 -38.96 10.16
CA ASP A 208 -7.96 -38.86 8.74
C ASP A 208 -7.94 -40.26 8.09
N LYS A 209 -9.08 -40.95 8.13
CA LYS A 209 -9.31 -42.17 7.37
C LYS A 209 -9.57 -41.74 5.93
N ALA A 210 -8.87 -42.36 4.99
CA ALA A 210 -9.11 -42.20 3.56
C ALA A 210 -10.55 -42.65 3.24
N GLY A 211 -11.52 -41.74 3.32
CA GLY A 211 -12.92 -42.12 3.22
C GLY A 211 -13.93 -41.00 3.40
N ASP A 212 -13.93 -40.24 4.53
CA ASP A 212 -15.08 -39.36 4.84
C ASP A 212 -14.76 -38.01 5.53
N GLU A 213 -15.38 -37.00 4.90
CA GLU A 213 -16.14 -35.80 5.30
C GLU A 213 -16.36 -35.38 6.78
N ASP A 214 -15.44 -35.57 7.72
CA ASP A 214 -15.63 -35.03 9.09
C ASP A 214 -15.39 -33.50 9.18
N TYR A 215 -16.22 -32.71 8.48
CA TYR A 215 -16.28 -31.26 8.61
C TYR A 215 -17.34 -30.86 9.63
N TYR A 216 -16.92 -30.11 10.63
CA TYR A 216 -17.78 -29.55 11.67
C TYR A 216 -18.04 -28.09 11.37
N VAL A 217 -19.32 -27.74 11.20
CA VAL A 217 -19.74 -26.35 11.07
C VAL A 217 -19.50 -25.61 12.38
N ILE A 218 -18.83 -24.47 12.31
CA ILE A 218 -18.69 -23.56 13.44
C ILE A 218 -19.85 -22.58 13.37
N SER A 219 -20.59 -22.43 14.47
CA SER A 219 -21.77 -21.56 14.54
C SER A 219 -21.47 -20.05 14.48
N SER A 220 -20.25 -19.65 14.11
CA SER A 220 -19.85 -18.25 13.97
C SER A 220 -19.88 -17.80 12.51
N ARG A 221 -20.22 -16.53 12.29
CA ARG A 221 -20.14 -15.93 10.94
C ARG A 221 -18.69 -15.67 10.52
N TYR A 222 -17.84 -15.35 11.49
CA TYR A 222 -16.42 -15.05 11.28
C TYR A 222 -15.55 -15.85 12.24
N LEU A 223 -14.36 -16.23 11.78
CA LEU A 223 -13.29 -16.78 12.60
C LEU A 223 -11.99 -16.05 12.28
N MET A 224 -11.33 -15.55 13.32
CA MET A 224 -10.00 -14.97 13.24
C MET A 224 -8.99 -16.02 13.70
N ILE A 225 -7.96 -16.24 12.88
CA ILE A 225 -6.88 -17.19 13.16
C ILE A 225 -5.57 -16.40 13.24
N PRO A 226 -4.93 -16.30 14.41
CA PRO A 226 -3.61 -15.68 14.54
C PRO A 226 -2.55 -16.46 13.77
N ASN A 227 -1.61 -15.76 13.14
CA ASN A 227 -0.53 -16.38 12.38
C ASN A 227 0.40 -17.26 13.25
N SER A 228 0.47 -17.02 14.56
CA SER A 228 1.22 -17.87 15.50
C SER A 228 0.74 -19.32 15.53
N ASP A 229 -0.54 -19.56 15.20
CA ASP A 229 -1.15 -20.87 15.23
C ASP A 229 -1.21 -21.52 13.84
N ILE A 230 -0.91 -20.76 12.78
CA ILE A 230 -0.98 -21.19 11.39
C ILE A 230 0.31 -21.95 11.02
N ILE A 231 0.13 -23.17 10.49
CA ILE A 231 1.20 -23.98 9.89
C ILE A 231 1.30 -23.67 8.40
N ASN A 232 0.18 -23.70 7.69
CA ASN A 232 0.13 -23.40 6.26
C ASN A 232 -1.21 -22.77 5.85
N ILE A 233 -1.21 -22.14 4.68
CA ILE A 233 -2.40 -21.59 4.04
C ILE A 233 -2.40 -22.06 2.60
N ASN A 234 -3.53 -22.61 2.17
CA ASN A 234 -3.80 -22.92 0.78
C ASN A 234 -4.93 -22.01 0.26
N PHE A 235 -4.74 -21.51 -0.96
CA PHE A 235 -5.65 -20.58 -1.62
C PHE A 235 -6.32 -21.27 -2.81
N LYS A 236 -7.63 -21.13 -2.90
CA LYS A 236 -8.42 -21.45 -4.10
C LYS A 236 -9.06 -20.17 -4.60
N TYR A 237 -8.58 -19.67 -5.74
CA TYR A 237 -9.20 -18.57 -6.47
C TYR A 237 -10.31 -19.15 -7.36
N ILE A 238 -11.47 -18.50 -7.38
CA ILE A 238 -12.63 -18.94 -8.14
C ILE A 238 -13.12 -17.75 -8.97
N ASN A 239 -13.25 -17.98 -10.27
CA ASN A 239 -13.93 -17.12 -11.22
C ASN A 239 -15.34 -17.69 -11.45
N PHE A 240 -16.35 -16.82 -11.42
CA PHE A 240 -17.70 -17.16 -11.84
C PHE A 240 -18.02 -16.29 -13.05
N GLU A 241 -18.35 -16.92 -14.17
CA GLU A 241 -18.83 -16.28 -15.38
C GLU A 241 -20.34 -16.53 -15.50
N GLU A 242 -21.13 -15.48 -15.73
CA GLU A 242 -22.54 -15.64 -16.09
C GLU A 242 -22.61 -16.04 -17.56
N VAL A 243 -23.10 -17.24 -17.83
CA VAL A 243 -23.24 -17.80 -19.18
C VAL A 243 -24.71 -18.14 -19.41
N ASP A 244 -25.23 -17.85 -20.61
CA ASP A 244 -26.57 -18.26 -21.00
C ASP A 244 -26.59 -19.80 -21.18
N GLU A 245 -27.62 -20.47 -20.68
CA GLU A 245 -27.75 -21.93 -20.72
C GLU A 245 -27.71 -22.47 -22.17
N ALA A 246 -28.11 -21.65 -23.13
CA ALA A 246 -28.05 -21.95 -24.56
C ALA A 246 -26.62 -22.05 -25.13
N GLU A 247 -25.62 -21.46 -24.45
CA GLU A 247 -24.22 -21.43 -24.89
C GLU A 247 -23.36 -22.51 -24.22
N LEU A 248 -23.89 -23.20 -23.20
CA LEU A 248 -23.17 -24.25 -22.47
C LEU A 248 -23.15 -25.58 -23.23
N SER A 249 -21.97 -26.20 -23.32
CA SER A 249 -21.86 -27.61 -23.69
C SER A 249 -22.49 -28.50 -22.62
N GLU A 250 -22.84 -29.74 -22.98
CA GLU A 250 -23.42 -30.69 -22.02
C GLU A 250 -22.50 -30.98 -20.82
N GLU A 251 -21.18 -30.87 -20.99
CA GLU A 251 -20.19 -31.03 -19.90
C GLU A 251 -20.09 -29.80 -18.99
N GLU A 252 -20.36 -28.61 -19.52
CA GLU A 252 -20.39 -27.36 -18.73
C GLU A 252 -21.70 -27.22 -17.95
N LYS A 253 -22.81 -27.74 -18.49
CA LYS A 253 -24.09 -27.83 -17.76
C LYS A 253 -23.98 -28.67 -16.49
N ASP A 254 -23.20 -29.76 -16.53
CA ASP A 254 -22.94 -30.61 -15.35
C ASP A 254 -22.14 -29.88 -14.26
N ASN A 255 -21.39 -28.83 -14.62
CA ASN A 255 -20.61 -28.01 -13.68
C ASN A 255 -21.32 -26.71 -13.25
N ALA A 256 -22.47 -26.40 -13.84
CA ALA A 256 -23.21 -25.17 -13.54
C ALA A 256 -23.87 -25.23 -12.16
N ILE A 257 -23.65 -24.21 -11.33
CA ILE A 257 -24.33 -24.06 -10.04
C ILE A 257 -25.58 -23.20 -10.25
N GLN A 258 -26.76 -23.80 -10.11
CA GLN A 258 -28.02 -23.04 -10.12
C GLN A 258 -28.13 -22.20 -8.84
N LEU A 259 -28.09 -20.88 -9.00
CA LEU A 259 -28.44 -19.95 -7.93
C LEU A 259 -29.97 -19.86 -7.87
N SER A 260 -30.58 -20.41 -6.83
CA SER A 260 -32.02 -20.25 -6.58
C SER A 260 -32.32 -18.79 -6.18
N GLU A 261 -33.26 -18.16 -6.88
CA GLU A 261 -33.79 -16.82 -6.54
C GLU A 261 -34.33 -16.72 -5.10
#